data_AF-A0A2H3HTF0-F1
#
_entry.id   AF-A0A2H3HTF0-F1
#
_cell.length_a   1.000
_cell.length_b   1.000
_cell.length_c   1.000
_cell.angle_alpha   90.00
_cell.angle_beta   90.00
_cell.angle_gamma   90.00
#
_symmetry.space_group_name_H-M   'P 1'
#
loop_
_entity.id
_entity.type
_entity.pdbx_description
1 polymer ?
#
loop_
_entity_poly.entity_id
_entity_poly.type
_entity_poly.pdbx_seq_one_letter_code
_entity_poly.pdbx_strand_id
1 'polypeptide(L)'
;MAHLKGLHRNVCFSARETKSQTAESRQEVDRLHLQLQNLYYEQRHLQGEITACESYDHKYQQLPLITVEEFLAQHPEHENDDENTLMVARIDHERSEREALEQQRQELLKRKQKLIADNKRRKDDLANLDNDLEKFIDAAKPIQKLFEKAP
;
A
#
# COMPACT_ATOMS: atom_id res chain seq x y z
N MET A 1 82.09 -28.36 35.14
CA MET A 1 81.67 -26.97 34.91
C MET A 1 81.38 -26.64 33.43
N ALA A 2 82.24 -26.99 32.46
CA ALA A 2 82.00 -26.68 31.03
C ALA A 2 80.78 -27.41 30.42
N HIS A 3 80.60 -28.70 30.73
CA HIS A 3 79.46 -29.50 30.23
C HIS A 3 78.10 -28.94 30.69
N LEU A 4 77.97 -28.57 31.97
CA LEU A 4 76.76 -27.96 32.53
C LEU A 4 76.43 -26.61 31.88
N LYS A 5 77.44 -25.78 31.61
CA LYS A 5 77.27 -24.51 30.88
C LYS A 5 76.81 -24.74 29.43
N GLY A 6 77.30 -25.80 28.77
CA GLY A 6 76.85 -26.21 27.44
C GLY A 6 75.38 -26.65 27.43
N LEU A 7 74.98 -27.52 28.36
CA LEU A 7 73.59 -27.94 28.52
C LEU A 7 72.65 -26.76 28.81
N HIS A 8 73.06 -25.84 29.68
CA HIS A 8 72.28 -24.64 29.98
C HIS A 8 72.08 -23.76 28.74
N ARG A 9 73.12 -23.55 27.92
CA ARG A 9 73.00 -22.82 26.65
C ARG A 9 72.03 -23.51 25.71
N ASN A 10 72.12 -24.84 25.56
CA ASN A 10 71.21 -25.60 24.70
C ASN A 10 69.75 -25.47 25.13
N VAL A 11 69.47 -25.53 26.44
CA VAL A 11 68.13 -25.31 26.99
C VAL A 11 67.63 -23.89 26.76
N CYS A 12 68.49 -22.88 26.89
CA CYS A 12 68.13 -21.49 26.57
C CYS A 12 67.81 -21.30 25.09
N PHE A 13 68.58 -21.95 24.19
CA PHE A 13 68.33 -21.90 22.75
C PHE A 13 67.02 -22.60 22.39
N SER A 14 66.78 -23.82 22.89
CA SER A 14 65.53 -24.54 22.61
C SER A 14 64.31 -23.78 23.16
N ALA A 15 64.38 -23.22 24.37
CA ALA A 15 63.30 -22.41 24.92
C ALA A 15 63.01 -21.16 24.06
N ARG A 16 64.04 -20.52 23.50
CA ARG A 16 63.88 -19.38 22.60
C ARG A 16 63.26 -19.78 21.26
N GLU A 17 63.68 -20.92 20.72
CA GLU A 17 63.15 -21.48 19.48
C GLU A 17 61.67 -21.84 19.63
N THR A 18 61.30 -22.60 20.67
CA THR A 18 59.89 -22.91 20.98
C THR A 18 59.08 -21.63 21.19
N LYS A 19 59.64 -20.61 21.86
CA LYS A 19 58.96 -19.32 22.02
C LYS A 19 58.70 -18.62 20.68
N SER A 20 59.64 -18.67 19.73
CA SER A 20 59.45 -18.11 18.38
C SER A 20 58.37 -18.85 17.62
N GLN A 21 58.45 -20.18 17.57
CA GLN A 21 57.50 -21.04 16.86
C GLN A 21 56.06 -20.87 17.39
N THR A 22 55.89 -20.83 18.72
CA THR A 22 54.58 -20.59 19.33
C THR A 22 54.08 -19.17 19.07
N ALA A 23 54.96 -18.18 19.03
CA ALA A 23 54.57 -16.80 18.71
C ALA A 23 54.12 -16.64 17.25
N GLU A 24 54.81 -17.29 16.31
CA GLU A 24 54.42 -17.32 14.88
C GLU A 24 53.07 -18.02 14.70
N SER A 25 52.89 -19.18 15.32
CA SER A 25 51.61 -19.92 15.28
C SER A 25 50.47 -19.10 15.88
N ARG A 26 50.72 -18.40 17.00
CA ARG A 26 49.73 -17.50 17.61
C ARG A 26 49.37 -16.34 16.67
N GLN A 27 50.36 -15.73 16.03
CA GLN A 27 50.11 -14.62 15.10
C GLN A 27 49.27 -15.08 13.90
N GLU A 28 49.47 -16.30 13.41
CA GLU A 28 48.64 -16.87 12.36
C GLU A 28 47.19 -17.07 12.83
N VAL A 29 46.99 -17.62 14.02
CA VAL A 29 45.66 -17.78 14.62
C VAL A 29 44.96 -16.43 14.79
N ASP A 30 45.66 -15.41 15.30
CA ASP A 30 45.11 -14.06 15.49
C ASP A 30 44.69 -13.44 14.14
N ARG A 31 45.48 -13.66 13.07
CA ARG A 31 45.14 -13.21 11.70
C ARG A 31 43.90 -13.91 11.17
N LEU A 32 43.81 -15.24 11.31
CA LEU A 32 42.65 -16.02 10.87
C LEU A 32 41.40 -15.65 11.66
N HIS A 33 41.54 -15.39 12.96
CA HIS A 33 40.43 -14.95 13.81
C HIS A 33 39.87 -13.60 13.35
N LEU A 34 40.74 -12.65 12.99
CA LEU A 34 40.30 -11.37 12.43
C LEU A 34 39.57 -11.54 11.10
N GLN A 35 40.08 -12.39 10.21
CA GLN A 35 39.40 -12.69 8.94
C GLN A 35 38.02 -13.31 9.17
N LEU A 36 37.90 -14.23 10.13
CA LEU A 36 36.62 -14.83 10.50
C LEU A 36 35.65 -13.79 11.06
N GLN A 37 36.12 -12.85 11.89
CA GLN A 37 35.28 -11.76 12.40
C GLN A 37 34.75 -10.86 11.27
N ASN A 38 35.59 -10.55 10.27
CA ASN A 38 35.16 -9.78 9.10
C ASN A 38 34.06 -10.52 8.33
N LEU A 39 34.20 -11.83 8.13
CA LEU A 39 33.16 -12.64 7.45
C LEU A 39 31.86 -12.69 8.26
N TYR A 40 31.93 -12.82 9.58
CA TYR A 40 30.71 -12.76 10.41
C TYR A 40 30.01 -11.40 10.34
N TYR A 41 30.78 -10.31 10.24
CA TYR A 41 30.21 -8.98 10.06
C TYR A 41 29.50 -8.88 8.71
N GLU A 42 30.16 -9.29 7.63
CA GLU A 42 29.59 -9.29 6.28
C GLU A 42 28.33 -10.15 6.20
N GLN A 43 28.36 -11.36 6.77
CA GLN A 43 27.18 -12.23 6.84
C GLN A 43 26.01 -11.55 7.54
N ARG A 44 26.25 -10.94 8.71
CA ARG A 44 25.20 -10.24 9.46
C ARG A 44 24.67 -9.02 8.72
N HIS A 45 25.54 -8.31 8.02
CA HIS A 45 25.16 -7.16 7.21
C HIS A 45 24.23 -7.60 6.08
N LEU A 46 24.64 -8.60 5.29
CA LEU A 46 23.83 -9.16 4.19
C LEU A 46 22.50 -9.74 4.69
N GLN A 47 22.49 -10.44 5.83
CA GLN A 47 21.26 -10.93 6.44
C GLN A 47 20.31 -9.79 6.82
N GLY A 48 20.86 -8.68 7.33
CA GLY A 48 20.09 -7.46 7.62
C GLY A 48 19.50 -6.84 6.37
N GLU A 49 20.26 -6.76 5.28
CA GLU A 49 19.78 -6.26 3.99
C GLU A 49 18.68 -7.15 3.38
N ILE A 50 18.87 -8.48 3.40
CA ILE A 50 17.86 -9.45 2.97
C ILE A 50 16.57 -9.25 3.76
N THR A 51 16.66 -9.19 5.09
CA THR A 51 15.49 -8.99 5.95
C THR A 51 14.80 -7.67 5.64
N ALA A 52 15.56 -6.60 5.41
CA ALA A 52 15.00 -5.30 5.04
C ALA A 52 14.26 -5.35 3.69
N CYS A 53 14.82 -6.02 2.69
CA CYS A 53 14.18 -6.24 1.40
C CYS A 53 12.92 -7.09 1.50
N GLU A 54 12.95 -8.19 2.27
CA GLU A 54 11.79 -9.08 2.48
C GLU A 54 10.68 -8.40 3.29
N SER A 55 11.03 -7.52 4.21
CA SER A 55 10.07 -6.76 5.02
C SER A 55 9.43 -5.57 4.28
N TYR A 56 9.77 -5.37 3.01
CA TYR A 56 9.24 -4.26 2.25
C TYR A 56 7.72 -4.37 2.11
N ASP A 57 7.01 -3.35 2.60
CA ASP A 57 5.55 -3.31 2.55
C ASP A 57 5.06 -3.03 1.12
N HIS A 58 4.70 -4.11 0.43
CA HIS A 58 4.15 -4.05 -0.90
C HIS A 58 2.68 -3.64 -0.86
N LYS A 59 2.39 -2.38 -1.18
CA LYS A 59 1.02 -1.81 -1.17
C LYS A 59 -0.03 -2.63 -1.93
N TYR A 60 0.36 -3.36 -2.99
CA TYR A 60 -0.57 -4.17 -3.76
C TYR A 60 -1.16 -5.34 -2.95
N GLN A 61 -0.45 -5.83 -1.93
CA GLN A 61 -0.92 -6.91 -1.05
C GLN A 61 -2.07 -6.47 -0.14
N GLN A 62 -2.24 -5.16 0.05
CA GLN A 62 -3.32 -4.58 0.85
C GLN A 62 -4.56 -4.22 -0.01
N LEU A 63 -4.50 -4.41 -1.33
CA LEU A 63 -5.63 -4.13 -2.20
C LEU A 63 -6.74 -5.17 -1.97
N PRO A 64 -8.00 -4.75 -1.82
CA PRO A 64 -9.13 -5.67 -1.68
C PRO A 64 -9.51 -6.25 -3.05
N LEU A 65 -8.64 -7.10 -3.58
CA LEU A 65 -8.87 -7.83 -4.84
C LEU A 65 -9.87 -8.96 -4.62
N ILE A 66 -10.67 -9.26 -5.64
CA ILE A 66 -11.45 -10.51 -5.68
C ILE A 66 -10.52 -11.73 -5.61
N THR A 67 -11.06 -12.86 -5.17
CA THR A 67 -10.27 -14.09 -5.04
C THR A 67 -9.75 -14.58 -6.41
N VAL A 68 -8.69 -15.40 -6.40
CA VAL A 68 -8.15 -15.97 -7.65
C VAL A 68 -9.21 -16.80 -8.37
N GLU A 69 -10.00 -17.57 -7.63
CA GLU A 69 -11.07 -18.41 -8.17
C GLU A 69 -12.15 -17.58 -8.88
N GLU A 70 -12.62 -16.49 -8.24
CA GLU A 70 -13.61 -15.58 -8.82
C GLU A 70 -13.06 -14.82 -10.04
N PHE A 71 -11.77 -14.47 -10.02
CA PHE A 71 -11.11 -13.84 -11.16
C PHE A 71 -11.00 -14.79 -12.35
N LEU A 72 -10.50 -16.01 -12.14
CA LEU A 72 -10.35 -17.02 -13.21
C LEU A 72 -11.70 -17.50 -13.76
N ALA A 73 -12.77 -17.47 -12.95
CA ALA A 73 -14.11 -17.74 -13.43
C ALA A 73 -14.62 -16.68 -14.43
N GLN A 74 -14.14 -15.43 -14.31
CA GLN A 74 -14.47 -14.33 -15.21
C GLN A 74 -13.47 -14.21 -16.38
N HIS A 75 -12.21 -14.56 -16.11
CA HIS A 75 -11.08 -14.46 -17.02
C HIS A 75 -10.33 -15.80 -17.14
N PRO A 76 -10.93 -16.81 -17.80
CA PRO A 76 -10.32 -18.12 -17.96
C PRO A 76 -9.03 -18.10 -18.80
N GLU A 77 -8.79 -17.04 -19.58
CA GLU A 77 -7.56 -16.85 -20.36
C GLU A 77 -6.29 -16.82 -19.51
N HIS A 78 -6.40 -16.48 -18.22
CA HIS A 78 -5.26 -16.33 -17.30
C HIS A 78 -4.99 -17.60 -16.45
N GLU A 79 -5.65 -18.72 -16.72
CA GLU A 79 -5.52 -19.96 -15.91
C GLU A 79 -4.09 -20.54 -15.93
N ASN A 80 -3.37 -20.35 -17.03
CA ASN A 80 -2.02 -20.88 -17.22
C ASN A 80 -0.91 -19.84 -16.98
N ASP A 81 -1.27 -18.64 -16.54
CA ASP A 81 -0.30 -17.57 -16.30
C ASP A 81 0.51 -17.84 -15.03
N ASP A 82 1.76 -17.36 -15.02
CA ASP A 82 2.55 -17.37 -13.79
C ASP A 82 1.95 -16.42 -12.73
N GLU A 83 2.31 -16.65 -11.46
CA GLU A 83 1.74 -15.92 -10.33
C GLU A 83 1.85 -14.39 -10.46
N ASN A 84 2.97 -13.89 -11.00
CA ASN A 84 3.18 -12.46 -11.15
C ASN A 84 2.32 -11.89 -12.28
N THR A 85 2.29 -12.56 -13.44
CA THR A 85 1.43 -12.16 -14.56
C THR A 85 -0.05 -12.18 -14.15
N LEU A 86 -0.49 -13.23 -13.43
CA LEU A 86 -1.84 -13.33 -12.89
C LEU A 86 -2.15 -12.21 -11.89
N MET A 87 -1.21 -11.87 -11.00
CA MET A 87 -1.39 -10.76 -10.04
C MET A 87 -1.53 -9.41 -10.76
N VAL A 88 -0.72 -9.15 -11.78
CA VAL A 88 -0.82 -7.91 -12.58
C VAL A 88 -2.18 -7.83 -13.26
N ALA A 89 -2.63 -8.91 -13.91
CA ALA A 89 -3.94 -8.97 -14.56
C ALA A 89 -5.08 -8.72 -13.56
N ARG A 90 -5.00 -9.30 -12.36
CA ARG A 90 -5.98 -9.08 -11.28
C ARG A 90 -6.02 -7.63 -10.81
N ILE A 91 -4.86 -6.99 -10.68
CA ILE A 91 -4.76 -5.57 -10.29
C ILE A 91 -5.36 -4.66 -11.38
N ASP A 92 -5.08 -4.95 -12.65
CA ASP A 92 -5.61 -4.18 -13.78
C ASP A 92 -7.12 -4.34 -13.94
N HIS A 93 -7.65 -5.52 -13.68
CA HIS A 93 -9.10 -5.76 -13.61
C HIS A 93 -9.75 -4.93 -12.49
N GLU A 94 -9.24 -5.01 -11.25
CA GLU A 94 -9.77 -4.22 -10.13
C GLU A 94 -9.71 -2.72 -10.42
N ARG A 95 -8.63 -2.26 -11.06
CA ARG A 95 -8.50 -0.87 -11.46
C ARG A 95 -9.60 -0.48 -12.45
N SER A 96 -9.82 -1.29 -13.48
CA SER A 96 -10.84 -1.05 -14.52
C SER A 96 -12.25 -1.00 -13.91
N GLU A 97 -12.56 -1.91 -13.01
CA GLU A 97 -13.83 -1.95 -12.27
C GLU A 97 -14.02 -0.68 -11.42
N ARG A 98 -12.99 -0.23 -10.70
CA ARG A 98 -13.07 1.02 -9.93
C ARG A 98 -13.23 2.26 -10.79
N GLU A 99 -12.54 2.31 -11.93
CA GLU A 99 -12.71 3.41 -12.88
C GLU A 99 -14.14 3.45 -13.43
N ALA A 100 -14.73 2.29 -13.77
CA ALA A 100 -16.12 2.19 -14.21
C ALA A 100 -17.11 2.61 -13.11
N LEU A 101 -16.91 2.16 -11.87
CA LEU A 101 -17.74 2.53 -10.72
C LEU A 101 -17.69 4.03 -10.42
N GLU A 102 -16.51 4.65 -10.49
CA GLU A 102 -16.36 6.09 -10.29
C GLU A 102 -17.02 6.89 -11.41
N GLN A 103 -16.94 6.44 -12.67
CA GLN A 103 -17.68 7.06 -13.78
C GLN A 103 -19.20 7.00 -13.54
N GLN A 104 -19.74 5.83 -13.20
CA GLN A 104 -21.16 5.67 -12.88
C GLN A 104 -21.59 6.56 -11.71
N ARG A 105 -20.77 6.63 -10.65
CA ARG A 105 -21.00 7.51 -9.51
C ARG A 105 -21.09 8.97 -9.95
N GLN A 106 -20.17 9.44 -10.80
CA GLN A 106 -20.18 10.82 -11.31
C GLN A 106 -21.43 11.11 -12.15
N GLU A 107 -21.85 10.19 -13.01
CA GLU A 107 -23.07 10.31 -13.80
C GLU A 107 -24.31 10.39 -12.90
N LEU A 108 -24.42 9.51 -11.91
CA LEU A 108 -25.50 9.53 -10.92
C LEU A 108 -25.52 10.81 -10.11
N LEU A 109 -24.36 11.34 -9.73
CA LEU A 109 -24.24 12.63 -9.03
C LEU A 109 -24.75 13.79 -9.90
N LYS A 110 -24.38 13.84 -11.19
CA LYS A 110 -24.89 14.84 -12.13
C LYS A 110 -26.41 14.74 -12.28
N ARG A 111 -26.94 13.52 -12.43
CA ARG A 111 -28.39 13.29 -12.53
C ARG A 111 -29.12 13.70 -11.27
N LYS A 112 -28.57 13.40 -10.09
CA LYS A 112 -29.12 13.83 -8.79
C LYS A 112 -29.16 15.36 -8.70
N GLN A 113 -28.08 16.06 -9.04
CA GLN A 113 -28.04 17.52 -9.02
C GLN A 113 -29.07 18.14 -9.97
N LYS A 114 -29.21 17.59 -11.18
CA LYS A 114 -30.25 18.01 -12.14
C LYS A 114 -31.65 17.86 -11.56
N LEU A 115 -31.97 16.70 -10.99
CA LEU A 115 -33.27 16.45 -10.38
C LEU A 115 -33.56 17.37 -9.18
N ILE A 116 -32.54 17.70 -8.38
CA ILE A 116 -32.67 18.66 -7.28
C ILE A 116 -33.01 20.05 -7.84
N ALA A 117 -32.31 20.51 -8.88
CA ALA A 117 -32.57 21.80 -9.52
C ALA A 117 -33.96 21.85 -10.15
N ASP A 118 -34.38 20.79 -10.85
CA ASP A 118 -35.71 20.68 -11.46
C ASP A 118 -36.81 20.69 -10.40
N ASN A 119 -36.64 19.97 -9.30
CA ASN A 119 -37.60 19.99 -8.18
C ASN A 119 -37.68 21.36 -7.53
N LYS A 120 -36.53 22.04 -7.33
CA LYS A 120 -36.52 23.40 -6.78
C LYS A 120 -37.29 24.35 -7.70
N ARG A 121 -37.00 24.34 -9.00
CA ARG A 121 -37.72 25.15 -9.98
C ARG A 121 -39.21 24.89 -9.96
N ARG A 122 -39.65 23.63 -9.96
CA ARG A 122 -41.08 23.29 -9.89
C ARG A 122 -41.75 23.76 -8.59
N LYS A 123 -41.03 23.73 -7.47
CA LYS A 123 -41.53 24.28 -6.19
C LYS A 123 -41.69 25.79 -6.28
N ASP A 124 -40.72 26.48 -6.85
CA ASP A 124 -40.77 27.93 -7.03
C ASP A 124 -41.90 28.34 -8.00
N ASP A 125 -42.08 27.60 -9.10
CA ASP A 125 -43.18 27.79 -10.06
C ASP A 125 -44.56 27.58 -9.40
N LEU A 126 -44.70 26.54 -8.56
CA LEU A 126 -45.94 26.27 -7.83
C LEU A 126 -46.26 27.39 -6.82
N ALA A 127 -45.25 27.85 -6.07
CA ALA A 127 -45.43 28.95 -5.13
C ALA A 127 -45.84 30.25 -5.84
N ASN A 128 -45.32 30.51 -7.04
CA ASN A 128 -45.75 31.64 -7.86
C ASN A 128 -47.20 31.48 -8.33
N LEU A 129 -47.60 30.28 -8.75
CA LEU A 129 -48.98 29.99 -9.15
C LEU A 129 -49.97 30.19 -7.99
N ASP A 130 -49.62 29.73 -6.78
CA ASP A 130 -50.43 29.94 -5.57
C ASP A 130 -50.64 31.44 -5.31
N ASN A 131 -49.57 32.25 -5.40
CA ASN A 131 -49.67 33.71 -5.26
C ASN A 131 -50.57 34.35 -6.33
N ASP A 132 -50.50 33.89 -7.58
CA ASP A 132 -51.32 34.43 -8.67
C ASP A 132 -52.80 33.99 -8.54
N LEU A 133 -53.06 32.78 -8.04
CA LEU A 133 -54.40 32.32 -7.68
C LEU A 133 -55.00 33.16 -6.55
N GLU A 134 -54.24 33.47 -5.51
CA GLU A 134 -54.70 34.36 -4.42
C GLU A 134 -55.10 35.73 -4.96
N LYS A 135 -54.26 36.34 -5.80
CA LYS A 135 -54.57 37.62 -6.46
C LYS A 135 -55.81 37.53 -7.34
N PHE A 136 -55.98 36.45 -8.09
CA PHE A 136 -57.15 36.24 -8.94
C PHE A 136 -58.43 36.12 -8.10
N ILE A 137 -58.39 35.33 -7.02
CA ILE A 137 -59.51 35.20 -6.08
C ILE A 137 -59.85 36.57 -5.47
N ASP A 138 -58.84 37.32 -5.01
CA ASP A 138 -59.02 38.65 -4.46
C ASP A 138 -59.65 39.64 -5.46
N ALA A 139 -59.21 39.60 -6.72
CA ALA A 139 -59.76 40.41 -7.79
C ALA A 139 -61.20 40.01 -8.16
N ALA A 140 -61.59 38.74 -7.97
CA ALA A 140 -62.94 38.24 -8.26
C ALA A 140 -63.95 38.52 -7.11
N LYS A 141 -63.48 38.71 -5.87
CA LYS A 141 -64.35 39.00 -4.69
C LYS A 141 -65.37 40.13 -4.92
N PRO A 142 -65.03 41.28 -5.55
CA PRO A 142 -66.00 42.34 -5.80
C PRO A 142 -67.15 41.92 -6.73
N ILE A 143 -66.87 41.10 -7.74
CA ILE A 143 -67.85 40.58 -8.69
C ILE A 143 -68.80 39.59 -8.00
N GLN A 144 -68.26 38.70 -7.17
CA GLN A 144 -69.07 37.80 -6.34
C GLN A 144 -70.01 38.56 -5.41
N LYS A 145 -69.52 39.59 -4.71
CA LYS A 145 -70.35 40.44 -3.83
C LYS A 145 -71.47 41.17 -4.58
N LEU A 146 -71.28 41.49 -5.86
CA LEU A 146 -72.32 42.08 -6.70
C LEU A 146 -73.39 41.05 -7.08
N PHE A 147 -72.97 39.82 -7.42
CA PHE A 147 -73.89 38.73 -7.74
C PHE A 147 -74.70 38.25 -6.53
N GLU A 148 -74.11 38.20 -5.33
CA GLU A 148 -74.82 37.86 -4.08
C GLU A 148 -75.83 38.93 -3.63
N LYS A 149 -75.70 40.17 -4.15
CA LYS A 149 -76.63 41.28 -3.87
C LYS A 149 -77.69 41.46 -4.96
N ALA A 150 -77.60 40.74 -6.06
CA ALA A 150 -78.64 40.71 -7.08
C ALA A 150 -79.72 39.69 -6.65
N PRO A 151 -81.02 40.05 -6.69
CA PRO A 151 -82.12 39.17 -6.29
C PRO A 151 -82.29 37.96 -7.21
#